data_AF-A0A0G4MIR1-F1
#
_entry.id   AF-A0A0G4MIR1-F1
#
_cell.length_a   1.000
_cell.length_b   1.000
_cell.length_c   1.000
_cell.angle_alpha   90.00
_cell.angle_beta   90.00
_cell.angle_gamma   90.00
#
_symmetry.space_group_name_H-M   'P 1'
#
loop_
_entity.id
_entity.type
_entity.pdbx_description
1 polymer ?
#
loop_
_entity_poly.entity_id
_entity_poly.type
_entity_poly.pdbx_seq_one_letter_code
_entity_poly.pdbx_strand_id
1 'polypeptide(L)'
;MPLIDGPSKKPALAAPAKSTPTFSPKTTTVLFVLGGPGAGKGTQCANLVKHHGFTHLSAGDLLRAEQDRPGSQFGQLIKDYIKDGLIVPMEVTVQLLENAMQATIDAAGPGAAEHRFLIDGFPRKMDQAVKFE
;
A
#
# COMPACT_ATOMS: atom_id res chain seq x y z
N MET A 1 -18.55 40.02 -19.40
CA MET A 1 -17.68 38.83 -19.47
C MET A 1 -18.00 37.96 -18.26
N PRO A 2 -18.48 36.73 -18.41
CA PRO A 2 -18.70 35.86 -17.26
C PRO A 2 -17.35 35.34 -16.75
N LEU A 3 -17.16 35.38 -15.44
CA LEU A 3 -16.06 34.76 -14.73
C LEU A 3 -16.17 33.24 -14.91
N ILE A 4 -15.12 32.61 -15.43
CA ILE A 4 -14.99 31.16 -15.45
C ILE A 4 -14.63 30.68 -14.04
N ASP A 5 -15.58 30.04 -13.36
CA ASP A 5 -15.30 29.36 -12.10
C ASP A 5 -14.25 28.25 -12.36
N GLY A 6 -13.14 28.34 -11.63
CA GLY A 6 -12.08 27.34 -11.67
C GLY A 6 -12.56 25.96 -11.24
N PRO A 7 -11.85 24.88 -11.62
CA PRO A 7 -12.27 23.52 -11.34
C PRO A 7 -12.45 23.31 -9.83
N SER A 8 -13.68 22.97 -9.47
CA SER A 8 -14.13 22.64 -8.11
C SER A 8 -13.16 21.66 -7.44
N LYS A 9 -12.55 22.07 -6.33
CA LYS A 9 -11.72 21.23 -5.47
C LYS A 9 -12.55 20.02 -5.04
N LYS A 10 -12.28 18.85 -5.63
CA LYS A 10 -12.81 17.57 -5.12
C LYS A 10 -12.40 17.46 -3.63
N PRO A 11 -13.29 17.00 -2.74
CA PRO A 11 -12.92 16.82 -1.34
C PRO A 11 -11.84 15.74 -1.27
N ALA A 12 -10.62 16.15 -0.93
CA ALA A 12 -9.59 15.22 -0.52
C ALA A 12 -10.14 14.49 0.72
N LEU A 13 -10.24 13.15 0.66
CA LEU A 13 -10.55 12.37 1.85
C LEU A 13 -9.53 12.76 2.92
N ALA A 14 -10.01 13.33 4.03
CA ALA A 14 -9.18 13.68 5.15
C ALA A 14 -8.54 12.40 5.70
N ALA A 15 -7.21 12.37 5.74
CA ALA A 15 -6.48 11.25 6.29
C ALA A 15 -6.72 11.17 7.80
N PRO A 16 -6.95 9.98 8.37
CA PRO A 16 -7.01 9.84 9.81
C PRO A 16 -5.60 10.06 10.39
N ALA A 17 -5.49 10.95 11.37
CA ALA A 17 -4.28 11.14 12.17
C ALA A 17 -4.16 9.99 13.19
N LYS A 18 -3.57 8.86 12.80
CA LYS A 18 -3.14 7.84 13.77
C LYS A 18 -1.75 8.22 14.25
N SER A 19 -1.59 8.47 15.56
CA SER A 19 -0.31 8.81 16.20
C SER A 19 0.46 7.58 16.73
N THR A 20 -0.06 6.38 16.44
CA THR A 20 0.46 5.11 16.95
C THR A 20 0.52 4.13 15.79
N PRO A 21 1.67 3.45 15.58
CA PRO A 21 1.81 2.50 14.47
C PRO A 21 0.81 1.35 14.63
N THR A 22 0.18 0.95 13.53
CA THR A 22 -0.81 -0.14 13.49
C THR A 22 -0.22 -1.47 13.97
N PHE A 23 1.09 -1.68 13.81
CA PHE A 23 1.80 -2.88 14.26
C PHE A 23 2.98 -2.52 15.18
N SER A 24 3.29 -3.40 16.14
CA SER A 24 4.41 -3.16 17.05
C SER A 24 5.76 -3.31 16.33
N PRO A 25 6.66 -2.31 16.39
CA PRO A 25 7.98 -2.41 15.77
C PRO A 25 8.89 -3.43 16.45
N LYS A 26 8.51 -3.95 17.63
CA LYS A 26 9.25 -5.02 18.33
C LYS A 26 8.99 -6.40 17.75
N THR A 27 7.83 -6.59 17.11
CA THR A 27 7.39 -7.90 16.60
C THR A 27 7.15 -7.89 15.09
N THR A 28 7.21 -6.71 14.45
CA THR A 28 6.95 -6.55 13.03
C THR A 28 8.02 -5.67 12.39
N THR A 29 8.77 -6.24 11.44
CA THR A 29 9.74 -5.52 10.61
C THR A 29 9.12 -5.24 9.25
N VAL A 30 9.15 -3.99 8.81
CA VAL A 30 8.70 -3.58 7.48
C VAL A 30 9.88 -2.97 6.72
N LEU A 31 10.16 -3.50 5.53
CA LEU A 31 11.18 -2.99 4.63
C LEU A 31 10.53 -2.50 3.33
N PHE A 32 10.67 -1.21 3.05
CA PHE A 32 10.18 -0.62 1.80
C PHE A 32 11.18 -0.83 0.67
N VAL A 33 10.69 -1.39 -0.44
CA VAL A 33 11.47 -1.62 -1.65
C VAL A 33 11.03 -0.62 -2.72
N LEU A 34 11.87 0.40 -2.93
CA LEU A 34 11.61 1.50 -3.84
C LEU A 34 12.55 1.46 -5.05
N GLY A 35 12.10 2.03 -6.17
CA GLY A 35 12.87 2.07 -7.42
C GLY A 35 11.97 2.16 -8.65
N GLY A 36 12.53 2.68 -9.75
CA GLY A 36 11.80 2.88 -11.00
C GLY A 36 11.29 1.57 -11.64
N PRO A 37 10.42 1.67 -12.67
CA PRO A 37 10.07 0.53 -13.52
C PRO A 37 11.34 -0.11 -14.11
N GLY A 38 11.41 -1.44 -14.13
CA GLY A 38 12.57 -2.17 -14.67
C GLY A 38 13.81 -2.23 -13.77
N ALA A 39 13.81 -1.60 -12.58
CA ALA A 39 14.96 -1.60 -11.67
C ALA A 39 15.26 -2.96 -10.98
N GLY A 40 14.52 -4.02 -11.29
CA GLY A 40 14.75 -5.35 -10.71
C GLY A 40 14.21 -5.57 -9.29
N LYS A 41 13.32 -4.71 -8.77
CA LYS A 41 12.74 -4.83 -7.42
C LYS A 41 12.13 -6.20 -7.16
N GLY A 42 11.24 -6.66 -8.04
CA GLY A 42 10.59 -7.97 -7.90
C GLY A 42 11.59 -9.13 -7.83
N THR A 43 12.69 -9.06 -8.59
CA THR A 43 13.77 -10.06 -8.53
C THR A 43 14.44 -10.07 -7.16
N GLN A 44 14.74 -8.90 -6.60
CA GLN A 44 15.36 -8.81 -5.26
C GLN A 44 14.37 -9.18 -4.14
N CYS A 45 13.10 -8.80 -4.26
CA CYS A 45 12.05 -9.23 -3.33
C CYS A 45 11.95 -10.76 -3.29
N ALA A 46 11.95 -11.43 -4.44
CA ALA A 46 11.90 -12.89 -4.52
C ALA A 46 13.11 -13.56 -3.81
N ASN A 47 14.31 -12.99 -3.97
CA ASN A 47 15.49 -13.47 -3.26
C ASN A 47 15.37 -13.27 -1.74
N LEU A 48 14.89 -12.11 -1.29
CA LEU A 48 14.72 -11.81 0.13
C LEU A 48 13.66 -12.71 0.78
N VAL A 49 12.57 -13.01 0.08
CA VAL A 49 11.57 -14.01 0.52
C VAL A 49 12.24 -15.37 0.70
N LYS A 50 12.97 -15.84 -0.33
CA LYS A 50 13.59 -17.18 -0.34
C LYS A 50 14.64 -17.36 0.74
N HIS A 51 15.45 -16.34 1.01
CA HIS A 51 16.64 -16.46 1.86
C HIS A 51 16.48 -15.91 3.28
N HIS A 52 15.50 -15.02 3.52
CA HIS A 52 15.39 -14.28 4.78
C HIS A 52 14.00 -14.33 5.42
N GLY A 53 13.07 -15.12 4.88
CA GLY A 53 11.75 -15.36 5.49
C GLY A 53 10.82 -14.15 5.48
N PHE A 54 11.02 -13.22 4.55
CA PHE A 54 10.09 -12.10 4.37
C PHE A 54 8.82 -12.55 3.65
N THR A 55 7.71 -11.90 3.98
CA THR A 55 6.49 -11.90 3.18
C THR A 55 6.51 -10.71 2.24
N HIS A 56 6.37 -10.95 0.94
CA HIS A 56 6.36 -9.89 -0.07
C HIS A 56 4.94 -9.39 -0.33
N LEU A 57 4.74 -8.09 -0.15
CA LEU A 57 3.50 -7.36 -0.44
C LEU A 57 3.78 -6.30 -1.50
N SER A 58 3.17 -6.45 -2.67
CA SER A 58 3.25 -5.49 -3.76
C SER A 58 2.03 -4.59 -3.75
N ALA A 59 2.22 -3.28 -3.57
CA ALA A 59 1.11 -2.33 -3.58
C ALA A 59 0.34 -2.36 -4.90
N GLY A 60 1.04 -2.58 -6.03
CA GLY A 60 0.42 -2.69 -7.34
C GLY A 60 -0.45 -3.94 -7.49
N ASP A 61 -0.04 -5.07 -6.91
CA ASP A 61 -0.83 -6.31 -6.93
C ASP A 61 -2.04 -6.20 -6.03
N LEU A 62 -1.90 -5.62 -4.83
CA LEU A 62 -3.03 -5.38 -3.92
C LEU A 62 -4.08 -4.47 -4.57
N LEU A 63 -3.66 -3.42 -5.27
CA LEU A 63 -4.57 -2.53 -6.00
C LEU A 63 -5.29 -3.28 -7.13
N ARG A 64 -4.59 -4.07 -7.94
CA ARG A 64 -5.23 -4.88 -9.01
C ARG A 64 -6.21 -5.90 -8.44
N ALA A 65 -5.85 -6.57 -7.35
CA ALA A 65 -6.74 -7.52 -6.69
C ALA A 65 -8.01 -6.83 -6.16
N GLU A 66 -7.88 -5.65 -5.54
CA GLU A 66 -9.04 -4.88 -5.08
C GLU A 66 -9.87 -4.32 -6.24
N GLN A 67 -9.24 -3.94 -7.35
CA GLN A 67 -9.90 -3.53 -8.59
C GLN A 67 -10.88 -4.60 -9.10
N ASP A 68 -10.43 -5.86 -9.09
CA ASP A 68 -11.15 -6.99 -9.67
C ASP A 68 -12.05 -7.69 -8.64
N ARG A 69 -12.03 -7.26 -7.36
CA ARG A 69 -12.82 -7.87 -6.28
C ARG A 69 -14.32 -7.53 -6.42
N PRO A 70 -15.21 -8.53 -6.56
CA PRO A 70 -16.64 -8.30 -6.64
C PRO A 70 -17.19 -7.55 -5.40
N GLY A 71 -17.96 -6.49 -5.64
CA GLY A 71 -18.55 -5.67 -4.57
C GLY A 71 -17.55 -4.74 -3.87
N SER A 72 -16.33 -4.57 -4.38
CA SER A 72 -15.39 -3.58 -3.84
C SER A 72 -15.96 -2.16 -3.97
N GLN A 73 -15.85 -1.39 -2.88
CA GLN A 73 -16.17 0.03 -2.86
C GLN A 73 -15.10 0.88 -3.57
N PHE A 74 -13.89 0.34 -3.74
CA PHE A 74 -12.75 1.02 -4.36
C PHE A 74 -12.47 0.56 -5.78
N GLY A 75 -13.09 -0.53 -6.25
CA GLY A 75 -12.71 -1.17 -7.50
C GLY A 75 -12.74 -0.25 -8.73
N GLN A 76 -13.83 0.52 -8.87
CA GLN A 76 -13.96 1.48 -9.97
C GLN A 76 -12.98 2.66 -9.84
N LEU A 77 -12.77 3.16 -8.62
CA LEU A 77 -11.80 4.24 -8.37
C LEU A 77 -10.38 3.81 -8.73
N ILE A 78 -9.97 2.60 -8.33
CA ILE A 78 -8.65 2.06 -8.65
C ILE A 78 -8.49 1.90 -10.16
N LYS A 79 -9.52 1.36 -10.84
CA LYS A 79 -9.53 1.16 -12.29
C LYS A 79 -9.29 2.46 -13.05
N ASP A 80 -10.00 3.53 -12.69
CA ASP A 80 -9.89 4.82 -13.37
C ASP A 80 -8.49 5.43 -13.17
N TYR A 81 -7.97 5.40 -11.94
CA TYR A 81 -6.64 5.93 -11.64
C TYR A 81 -5.52 5.16 -12.35
N ILE A 82 -5.57 3.82 -12.34
CA ILE A 82 -4.58 2.99 -13.04
C ILE A 82 -4.63 3.24 -14.54
N LYS A 83 -5.83 3.30 -15.13
CA LYS A 83 -6.02 3.55 -16.57
C LYS A 83 -5.43 4.91 -16.99
N ASP A 84 -5.58 5.93 -16.14
CA ASP A 84 -5.10 7.28 -16.41
C ASP A 84 -3.62 7.50 -16.01
N GLY A 85 -2.92 6.45 -15.53
CA GLY A 85 -1.54 6.55 -15.06
C GLY A 85 -1.37 7.40 -13.80
N LEU A 86 -2.47 7.62 -13.06
CA LEU A 86 -2.51 8.41 -11.83
C LEU A 86 -2.17 7.54 -10.61
N ILE A 87 -1.70 8.21 -9.55
CA ILE A 87 -1.43 7.56 -8.25
C ILE A 87 -2.74 7.45 -7.47
N VAL A 88 -3.15 6.21 -7.17
CA VAL A 88 -4.31 5.94 -6.32
C VAL A 88 -4.16 6.65 -4.96
N PRO A 89 -5.23 7.19 -4.37
CA PRO A 89 -5.18 7.79 -3.04
C PRO A 89 -4.49 6.89 -2.03
N MET A 90 -3.65 7.50 -1.21
CA MET A 90 -2.80 6.77 -0.27
C MET A 90 -3.62 5.96 0.71
N GLU A 91 -4.72 6.52 1.20
CA GLU A 91 -5.58 5.95 2.23
C GLU A 91 -6.10 4.58 1.79
N VAL A 92 -6.43 4.42 0.50
CA VAL A 92 -6.81 3.13 -0.09
C VAL A 92 -5.64 2.16 -0.07
N THR A 93 -4.46 2.61 -0.48
CA THR A 93 -3.25 1.75 -0.54
C THR A 93 -2.80 1.30 0.86
N VAL A 94 -2.83 2.20 1.84
CA VAL A 94 -2.49 1.91 3.25
C VAL A 94 -3.49 0.91 3.82
N GLN A 95 -4.80 1.12 3.60
CA GLN A 95 -5.81 0.17 4.09
C GLN A 95 -5.62 -1.23 3.52
N LEU A 96 -5.29 -1.34 2.22
CA LEU A 96 -5.03 -2.63 1.59
C LEU A 96 -3.77 -3.31 2.13
N LEU A 97 -2.70 -2.54 2.40
CA LEU A 97 -1.48 -3.05 3.02
C LEU A 97 -1.73 -3.51 4.46
N GLU A 98 -2.42 -2.72 5.28
CA GLU A 98 -2.79 -3.09 6.65
C GLU A 98 -3.58 -4.39 6.68
N ASN A 99 -4.60 -4.53 5.81
CA ASN A 99 -5.41 -5.74 5.70
C ASN A 99 -4.57 -6.97 5.30
N ALA A 100 -3.66 -6.81 4.33
CA ALA A 100 -2.80 -7.90 3.87
C ALA A 100 -1.78 -8.33 4.94
N MET A 101 -1.19 -7.38 5.66
CA MET A 101 -0.30 -7.65 6.78
C MET A 101 -1.04 -8.36 7.91
N GLN A 102 -2.23 -7.88 8.29
CA GLN A 102 -3.04 -8.50 9.34
C GLN A 102 -3.44 -9.94 8.98
N ALA A 103 -3.91 -10.17 7.76
CA ALA A 103 -4.26 -11.51 7.30
C ALA A 103 -3.05 -12.48 7.34
N THR A 104 -1.84 -11.98 7.03
CA THR A 104 -0.60 -12.77 7.12
C THR A 104 -0.28 -13.11 8.58
N ILE A 105 -0.43 -12.15 9.49
CA ILE A 105 -0.20 -12.34 10.93
C ILE A 105 -1.19 -13.37 11.51
N ASP A 106 -2.47 -13.22 11.19
CA ASP A 106 -3.53 -14.10 11.67
C ASP A 106 -3.32 -15.54 11.19
N ALA A 107 -2.89 -15.72 9.93
CA ALA A 107 -2.59 -17.02 9.34
C ALA A 107 -1.39 -17.73 9.99
N ALA A 108 -0.45 -16.99 10.57
CA ALA A 108 0.71 -17.56 11.25
C ALA A 108 0.37 -18.16 12.62
N GLY A 109 -0.78 -17.79 13.20
CA GLY A 109 -1.27 -18.30 14.47
C GLY A 109 -0.60 -17.69 15.72
N PRO A 110 -1.16 -17.95 16.91
CA PRO A 110 -0.65 -17.43 18.17
C PRO A 110 0.74 -18.00 18.49
N GLY A 111 1.70 -17.12 18.80
CA GLY A 111 3.08 -17.49 19.13
C GLY A 111 4.07 -17.46 17.97
N ALA A 112 3.65 -17.01 16.78
CA ALA A 112 4.56 -16.74 15.67
C ALA A 112 5.63 -15.72 16.10
N ALA A 113 6.90 -16.12 15.96
CA ALA A 113 8.03 -15.22 16.09
C ALA A 113 7.99 -14.17 14.96
N GLU A 114 8.45 -12.95 15.28
CA GLU A 114 8.64 -11.78 14.39
C GLU A 114 8.12 -11.86 12.95
N HIS A 115 7.16 -11.00 12.60
CA HIS A 115 6.69 -10.86 11.23
C HIS A 115 7.58 -9.93 10.42
N ARG A 116 7.89 -10.31 9.18
CA ARG A 116 8.80 -9.57 8.30
C ARG A 116 8.12 -9.32 6.96
N PHE A 117 7.97 -8.06 6.59
CA PHE A 117 7.27 -7.65 5.38
C PHE A 117 8.19 -6.86 4.45
N LEU A 118 8.14 -7.19 3.16
CA LEU A 118 8.70 -6.40 2.07
C LEU A 118 7.56 -5.70 1.37
N ILE A 119 7.52 -4.38 1.44
CA ILE A 119 6.51 -3.58 0.75
C ILE A 119 7.14 -3.00 -0.53
N ASP A 120 6.80 -3.58 -1.69
CA ASP A 120 7.27 -3.13 -3.00
C ASP A 120 6.31 -2.09 -3.58
N GLY A 121 6.88 -0.98 -4.04
CA GLY A 121 6.17 0.01 -4.81
C GLY A 121 5.27 0.94 -3.98
N PHE A 122 5.57 1.08 -2.69
CA PHE A 122 5.01 2.07 -1.76
C PHE A 122 6.09 2.46 -0.73
N PRO A 123 6.17 3.72 -0.27
CA PRO A 123 5.47 4.90 -0.76
C PRO A 123 6.04 5.40 -2.10
N ARG A 124 5.17 5.80 -3.05
CA ARG A 124 5.52 6.41 -4.35
C ARG A 124 5.54 7.94 -4.34
N LYS A 125 5.15 8.57 -3.23
CA LYS A 125 5.14 10.02 -3.06
C LYS A 125 5.44 10.37 -1.60
N MET A 126 6.14 11.48 -1.34
CA MET A 126 6.63 11.82 0.01
C MET A 126 5.50 12.06 1.02
N ASP A 127 4.33 12.50 0.55
CA ASP A 127 3.13 12.57 1.38
C ASP A 127 2.67 11.19 1.89
N GLN A 128 3.04 10.10 1.22
CA GLN A 128 2.75 8.73 1.64
C GLN A 128 3.73 8.20 2.69
N ALA A 129 4.98 8.69 2.69
CA ALA A 129 5.98 8.26 3.66
C ALA A 129 5.68 8.79 5.07
N VAL A 130 5.26 10.05 5.17
CA VAL A 130 5.00 10.71 6.47
C VAL A 130 3.76 10.14 7.19
N LYS A 131 2.85 9.45 6.48
CA LYS A 131 1.62 8.89 7.07
C LYS A 131 1.72 7.40 7.45
N PHE A 132 2.81 6.72 7.13
CA PHE A 132 2.99 5.31 7.49
C PHE A 132 3.70 5.11 8.84
N GLU A 133 4.46 6.11 9.30
CA GLU A 133 4.95 6.16 10.69
C GLU A 133 3.80 6.23 11.71
#